data_AF-A0A820AHX4-F1
#
_entry.id   AF-A0A820AHX4-F1
#
_cell.length_a   1.000
_cell.length_b   1.000
_cell.length_c   1.000
_cell.angle_alpha   90.00
_cell.angle_beta   90.00
_cell.angle_gamma   90.00
#
_symmetry.space_group_name_H-M   'P 1'
#
loop_
_entity.id
_entity.type
_entity.pdbx_description
1 polymer ?
#
loop_
_entity_poly.entity_id
_entity_poly.type
_entity_poly.pdbx_seq_one_letter_code
_entity_poly.pdbx_strand_id
1 'polypeptide(L)'
;MLRVLELFSGIGGMHCALDLVDLNYEIIAAIDINPIANLVYSSNFPDVPIMNRTIEGIPLNQWEKWHADIWLMSPPCQPFTRQGKQEDLNDRRTNGFIYLMKDYISDNRSY
;
A
#
# COMPACT_ATOMS: atom_id res chain seq x y z
N MET A 1 11.12 2.01 -17.39
CA MET A 1 10.47 1.00 -16.54
C MET A 1 9.87 1.75 -15.37
N LEU A 2 8.56 1.64 -15.19
CA LEU A 2 7.80 2.33 -14.14
C LEU A 2 8.04 1.64 -12.79
N ARG A 3 8.34 2.41 -11.76
CA ARG A 3 8.58 1.92 -10.39
C ARG A 3 7.27 1.96 -9.62
N VAL A 4 6.77 0.78 -9.25
CA VAL A 4 5.44 0.62 -8.68
C VAL A 4 5.53 0.23 -7.21
N LEU A 5 4.89 1.02 -6.36
CA LEU A 5 4.73 0.73 -4.94
C LEU A 5 3.34 0.15 -4.69
N GLU A 6 3.25 -1.02 -4.07
CA GLU A 6 1.98 -1.68 -3.76
C GLU A 6 1.69 -1.60 -2.25
N LEU A 7 0.72 -0.74 -1.90
CA LEU A 7 0.28 -0.48 -0.53
C LEU A 7 -0.97 -1.28 -0.20
N PHE A 8 -1.03 -1.84 1.02
CA PHE A 8 -2.09 -2.80 1.38
C PHE A 8 -2.14 -3.93 0.34
N SER A 9 -0.98 -4.55 0.09
CA SER A 9 -0.79 -5.45 -1.04
C SER A 9 -1.59 -6.75 -0.92
N GLY A 10 -1.98 -7.15 0.29
CA GLY A 10 -2.68 -8.39 0.55
C GLY A 10 -1.94 -9.58 -0.08
N ILE A 11 -2.64 -10.31 -0.93
CA ILE A 11 -2.10 -11.48 -1.65
C ILE A 11 -1.61 -11.15 -3.07
N GLY A 12 -1.54 -9.87 -3.45
CA GLY A 12 -1.06 -9.42 -4.76
C GLY A 12 -2.14 -9.26 -5.82
N GLY A 13 -3.36 -8.92 -5.42
CA GLY A 13 -4.46 -8.71 -6.38
C GLY A 13 -4.20 -7.55 -7.35
N MET A 14 -3.57 -6.47 -6.88
CA MET A 14 -3.22 -5.33 -7.73
C MET A 14 -2.01 -5.66 -8.62
N HIS A 15 -1.02 -6.39 -8.13
CA HIS A 15 0.05 -6.94 -8.96
C HIS A 15 -0.50 -7.81 -10.10
N CYS A 16 -1.35 -8.79 -9.79
CA CYS A 16 -2.01 -9.62 -10.82
C CYS A 16 -2.75 -8.79 -11.87
N ALA A 17 -3.42 -7.70 -11.47
CA ALA A 17 -4.10 -6.81 -12.40
C ALA A 17 -3.12 -6.03 -13.28
N LEU A 18 -1.95 -5.66 -12.73
CA LEU A 18 -0.90 -4.96 -13.45
C LEU A 18 -0.21 -5.86 -14.49
N ASP A 19 -0.09 -7.17 -14.23
CA ASP A 19 0.40 -8.15 -15.21
C ASP A 19 -0.52 -8.29 -16.44
N LEU A 20 -1.79 -7.90 -16.34
CA LEU A 20 -2.75 -7.95 -17.44
C LEU A 20 -2.69 -6.74 -18.36
N VAL A 21 -1.92 -5.70 -18.01
CA VAL A 21 -1.77 -4.49 -18.83
C VAL A 21 -0.40 -4.46 -19.51
N ASP A 22 -0.35 -3.91 -20.72
CA ASP A 22 0.90 -3.74 -21.47
C ASP A 22 1.67 -2.52 -20.93
N LEU A 23 2.28 -2.68 -19.76
CA LEU A 23 3.13 -1.69 -19.11
C LEU A 23 4.50 -2.29 -18.80
N ASN A 24 5.56 -1.54 -19.03
CA ASN A 24 6.91 -1.89 -18.59
C ASN A 24 7.13 -1.37 -17.16
N TYR A 25 7.03 -2.24 -16.16
CA TYR A 25 7.07 -1.88 -14.75
C TYR A 25 7.91 -2.82 -13.87
N GLU A 26 8.22 -2.38 -12.65
CA GLU A 26 8.84 -3.16 -11.57
C GLU A 26 8.13 -2.84 -10.25
N ILE A 27 7.70 -3.87 -9.50
CA ILE A 27 7.20 -3.68 -8.13
C ILE A 27 8.40 -3.52 -7.20
N ILE A 28 8.63 -2.29 -6.74
CA ILE A 28 9.79 -1.96 -5.90
C ILE A 28 9.60 -2.34 -4.42
N ALA A 29 8.34 -2.42 -3.97
CA ALA A 29 7.96 -2.97 -2.67
C ALA A 29 6.45 -3.27 -2.63
N ALA A 30 6.11 -4.39 -1.98
CA ALA A 30 4.75 -4.74 -1.59
C ALA A 30 4.61 -4.69 -0.06
N ILE A 31 3.61 -3.95 0.43
CA ILE A 31 3.49 -3.62 1.86
C ILE A 31 2.14 -4.08 2.40
N ASP A 32 2.19 -5.00 3.37
CA ASP A 32 1.02 -5.41 4.13
C ASP A 32 1.44 -5.86 5.54
N ILE A 33 0.61 -5.56 6.54
CA ILE A 33 0.85 -5.96 7.92
C ILE A 33 0.55 -7.45 8.15
N ASN A 34 -0.28 -8.08 7.32
CA ASN A 34 -0.73 -9.45 7.51
C ASN A 34 0.35 -10.44 7.05
N PRO A 35 1.00 -11.17 7.97
CA PRO A 35 2.07 -12.11 7.60
C PRO A 35 1.56 -13.28 6.77
N ILE A 36 0.30 -13.70 6.94
CA ILE A 36 -0.30 -14.78 6.14
C ILE A 36 -0.54 -14.31 4.70
N ALA A 37 -1.01 -13.08 4.52
CA ALA A 37 -1.16 -12.51 3.19
C ALA A 37 0.20 -12.39 2.48
N ASN A 38 1.23 -11.93 3.20
CA ASN A 38 2.60 -11.85 2.70
C ASN A 38 3.20 -13.20 2.30
N LEU A 39 2.90 -14.27 3.04
CA LEU A 39 3.32 -15.62 2.65
C LEU A 39 2.71 -16.02 1.30
N VAL A 40 1.41 -15.80 1.12
CA VAL A 40 0.72 -16.07 -0.15
C VAL A 40 1.25 -15.16 -1.27
N TYR A 41 1.50 -13.88 -0.99
CA TYR A 41 2.11 -12.99 -1.96
C TYR A 41 3.48 -13.53 -2.41
N SER A 42 4.37 -13.84 -1.46
CA SER A 42 5.73 -14.32 -1.74
C SER A 42 5.77 -15.63 -2.51
N SER A 43 4.78 -16.51 -2.32
CA SER A 43 4.71 -17.76 -3.05
C SER A 43 4.39 -17.57 -4.53
N ASN A 44 3.67 -16.49 -4.88
CA ASN A 44 3.32 -16.15 -6.26
C ASN A 44 4.35 -15.23 -6.90
N PHE A 45 4.97 -14.34 -6.11
CA PHE A 45 5.90 -13.31 -6.57
C PHE A 45 7.20 -13.34 -5.74
N PRO A 46 8.05 -14.37 -5.91
CA PRO A 46 9.21 -14.62 -5.03
C PRO A 46 10.29 -13.53 -5.14
N ASP A 47 10.35 -12.83 -6.26
CA ASP A 47 11.37 -11.80 -6.54
C ASP A 47 10.95 -10.39 -6.06
N VAL A 48 9.71 -10.23 -5.57
CA VAL A 48 9.22 -8.93 -5.10
C VAL A 48 9.66 -8.68 -3.65
N PRO A 49 10.25 -7.50 -3.35
CA PRO A 49 10.52 -7.11 -1.98
C PRO A 49 9.23 -6.92 -1.17
N ILE A 50 9.03 -7.73 -0.12
CA ILE A 50 7.86 -7.62 0.76
C ILE A 50 8.23 -6.96 2.09
N MET A 51 7.38 -6.05 2.55
CA MET A 51 7.52 -5.39 3.84
C MET A 51 6.33 -5.69 4.74
N ASN A 52 6.56 -6.52 5.77
CA ASN A 52 5.58 -6.75 6.83
C ASN A 52 5.56 -5.59 7.84
N ARG A 53 4.87 -4.50 7.50
CA ARG A 53 4.76 -3.29 8.34
C ARG A 53 3.43 -2.56 8.08
N THR A 54 3.05 -1.70 9.01
CA THR A 54 2.03 -0.67 8.77
C THR A 54 2.56 0.41 7.83
N ILE A 55 1.68 1.13 7.15
CA ILE A 55 2.07 2.23 6.24
C ILE A 55 2.63 3.41 7.04
N GLU A 56 2.03 3.71 8.19
CA GLU A 56 2.46 4.73 9.15
C GLU A 56 3.81 4.40 9.77
N GLY A 57 4.21 3.12 9.74
CA GLY A 57 5.52 2.67 10.18
C GLY A 57 6.63 2.90 9.15
N ILE A 58 6.31 3.41 7.95
CA ILE A 58 7.29 3.70 6.91
C ILE A 58 7.93 5.07 7.20
N PRO A 59 9.25 5.13 7.40
CA PRO A 59 9.95 6.40 7.58
C PRO A 59 9.72 7.36 6.41
N LEU A 60 9.50 8.65 6.68
CA LEU A 60 9.23 9.65 5.64
C LEU A 60 10.29 9.65 4.52
N ASN A 61 11.57 9.55 4.88
CA ASN A 61 12.67 9.51 3.90
C ASN A 61 12.70 8.23 3.03
N GLN A 62 11.98 7.18 3.41
CA GLN A 62 11.91 5.95 2.63
C GLN A 62 11.05 6.14 1.37
N TRP A 63 9.98 6.92 1.48
CA TRP A 63 9.09 7.22 0.36
C TRP A 63 9.81 7.93 -0.80
N GLU A 64 10.70 8.87 -0.47
CA GLU A 64 11.55 9.55 -1.47
C GLU A 64 12.54 8.59 -2.11
N LYS A 65 13.22 7.75 -1.32
CA LYS A 65 14.21 6.77 -1.80
C LYS A 65 13.62 5.73 -2.75
N TRP A 66 12.32 5.44 -2.59
CA TRP A 66 11.65 4.53 -3.51
C TRP A 66 11.54 5.08 -4.91
N HIS A 67 11.52 6.41 -5.10
CA HIS A 67 11.34 7.05 -6.40
C HIS A 67 10.20 6.38 -7.19
N ALA A 68 9.07 6.15 -6.52
CA ALA A 68 7.95 5.43 -7.11
C ALA A 68 7.21 6.33 -8.10
N ASP A 69 6.98 5.81 -9.31
CA ASP A 69 6.21 6.49 -10.36
C ASP A 69 4.70 6.24 -10.18
N ILE A 70 4.34 5.07 -9.65
CA ILE A 70 2.94 4.64 -9.47
C ILE A 70 2.76 4.06 -8.08
N TRP A 71 1.69 4.47 -7.41
CA TRP A 71 1.24 3.85 -6.17
C TRP A 71 -0.06 3.10 -6.42
N LEU A 72 -0.01 1.78 -6.28
CA LEU A 72 -1.19 0.93 -6.22
C LEU A 72 -1.58 0.79 -4.76
N MET A 73 -2.87 0.90 -4.46
CA MET A 73 -3.35 0.77 -3.09
C MET A 73 -4.72 0.12 -3.01
N SER A 74 -4.89 -0.77 -2.03
CA SER A 74 -6.20 -1.35 -1.70
C SER A 74 -6.52 -1.17 -0.20
N PRO A 75 -6.67 0.08 0.28
CA PRO A 75 -6.94 0.34 1.69
C PRO A 75 -8.22 -0.38 2.15
N PRO A 76 -8.29 -0.83 3.41
CA PRO A 76 -9.44 -1.55 3.92
C PRO A 76 -10.73 -0.72 3.80
N CYS A 77 -11.80 -1.35 3.33
CA CYS A 77 -13.07 -0.69 2.99
C CYS A 77 -13.95 -0.34 4.22
N GLN A 78 -13.62 -0.85 5.41
CA GLN A 78 -14.34 -0.49 6.64
C GLN A 78 -13.79 0.85 7.17
N PRO A 79 -14.57 1.96 7.12
CA PRO A 79 -15.96 2.04 7.54
C PRO A 79 -16.85 2.92 6.61
N PHE A 80 -16.84 2.72 5.29
CA PHE A 80 -17.76 3.47 4.41
C PHE A 80 -19.17 2.84 4.30
N THR A 81 -19.42 1.72 4.98
CA THR A 81 -20.74 1.08 5.04
C THR A 81 -21.57 1.65 6.20
N ARG A 82 -22.75 2.19 5.85
CA ARG A 82 -23.77 2.93 6.65
C ARG A 82 -24.30 2.28 7.96
N GLN A 83 -23.65 1.24 8.50
CA GLN A 83 -24.16 0.36 9.57
C GLN A 83 -23.17 0.13 10.75
N GLY A 84 -22.03 0.82 10.80
CA GLY A 84 -21.11 0.78 11.94
C GLY A 84 -21.31 1.97 12.87
N LYS A 85 -21.25 1.77 14.19
CA LYS A 85 -21.20 2.86 15.18
C LYS A 85 -20.09 3.84 14.78
N GLN A 86 -20.37 5.15 14.87
CA GLN A 86 -19.48 6.28 14.56
C GLN A 86 -18.19 6.30 15.43
N GLU A 87 -17.40 5.23 15.40
CA GLU A 87 -16.08 5.10 16.04
C GLU A 87 -14.97 5.09 14.97
N ASP A 88 -15.24 5.75 13.85
CA ASP A 88 -14.55 5.65 12.56
C ASP A 88 -13.10 6.15 12.58
N LEU A 89 -12.79 7.10 13.46
CA LEU A 89 -11.44 7.67 13.62
C LEU A 89 -10.57 6.89 14.63
N ASN A 90 -11.15 5.92 15.34
CA ASN A 90 -10.45 5.09 16.33
C ASN A 90 -10.11 3.69 15.78
N ASP A 91 -10.54 3.37 14.56
CA ASP A 91 -10.24 2.10 13.93
C ASP A 91 -8.80 2.10 13.39
N ARG A 92 -7.92 1.31 14.02
CA ARG A 92 -6.52 1.18 13.61
C ARG A 92 -6.33 0.75 12.15
N ARG A 93 -7.37 0.21 11.50
CA ARG A 93 -7.34 -0.23 10.11
C ARG A 93 -7.41 0.94 9.12
N THR A 94 -7.98 2.08 9.50
CA THR A 94 -8.10 3.27 8.63
C THR A 94 -6.90 4.21 8.73
N ASN A 95 -6.13 4.09 9.81
CA ASN A 95 -4.99 4.95 10.12
C ASN A 95 -3.96 5.02 8.98
N GLY A 96 -3.65 3.90 8.31
CA GLY A 96 -2.67 3.89 7.23
C GLY A 96 -3.06 4.74 6.03
N PHE A 97 -4.36 4.74 5.69
CA PHE A 97 -4.88 5.57 4.62
C PHE A 97 -4.94 7.05 5.03
N ILE A 98 -5.36 7.33 6.27
CA ILE A 98 -5.41 8.70 6.80
C ILE A 98 -4.01 9.32 6.83
N TYR A 99 -3.01 8.59 7.33
CA TYR A 99 -1.61 9.02 7.36
C TYR A 99 -1.09 9.36 5.95
N LEU A 100 -1.33 8.48 4.98
CA LEU A 100 -0.90 8.70 3.60
C LEU A 100 -1.47 10.00 3.02
N MET A 101 -2.77 10.22 3.23
CA MET A 101 -3.48 11.37 2.67
C MET A 101 -3.16 12.68 3.40
N LYS A 102 -3.24 12.67 4.74
CA LYS A 102 -3.14 13.88 5.54
C LYS A 102 -1.71 14.26 5.85
N ASP A 103 -0.87 13.29 6.19
CA ASP A 103 0.46 13.60 6.71
C ASP A 103 1.47 13.57 5.56
N TYR A 104 1.49 12.52 4.74
CA TYR A 104 2.48 12.43 3.66
C TYR A 104 2.13 13.30 2.45
N ILE A 105 0.95 13.12 1.84
CA ILE A 105 0.62 13.80 0.58
C ILE A 105 0.40 15.30 0.78
N SER A 106 -0.15 15.74 1.92
CA SER A 106 -0.43 17.17 2.15
C SER A 106 0.84 17.96 2.46
N ASP A 107 1.77 17.41 3.23
CA ASP A 107 3.06 18.08 3.53
C ASP A 107 3.98 18.13 2.30
N ASN A 108 3.89 17.13 1.42
CA ASN A 108 4.70 17.05 0.19
C ASN A 108 4.04 17.73 -1.03
N ARG A 109 2.93 18.46 -0.85
CA ARG A 109 2.27 19.26 -1.91
C ARG A 109 2.85 20.67 -2.10
N SER A 110 4.03 20.93 -1.56
CA SER A 110 4.77 22.16 -1.86
C SER A 110 5.51 22.03 -3.19
N TYR A 111 4.76 22.03 -4.30
CA TYR A 111 5.27 22.27 -5.65
C TYR A 111 4.49 23.41 -6.28
#